data_AF-A0A1H9PNB7-F1
#
_entry.id   AF-A0A1H9PNB7-F1
#
_cell.length_a   1.000
_cell.length_b   1.000
_cell.length_c   1.000
_cell.angle_alpha   90.00
_cell.angle_beta   90.00
_cell.angle_gamma   90.00
#
_symmetry.space_group_name_H-M   'P 1'
#
loop_
_entity.id
_entity.type
_entity.pdbx_description
1 polymer ?
#
loop_
_entity_poly.entity_id
_entity_poly.type
_entity_poly.pdbx_seq_one_letter_code
_entity_poly.pdbx_strand_id
1 'polypeptide(L)'
;MDILLIFLLIFSFTPFLLWGDKWKKTALLQIPFVIGAWFTFVKHMMVGIAPNESYLWIFFIANLIYGHIAFTIILLELRKSMKIRQRFIQQN
;
A
#
# COMPACT_ATOMS: atom_id res chain seq x y z
N MET A 1 -16.95 1.51 10.02
CA MET A 1 -17.00 1.81 8.58
C MET A 1 -15.87 2.76 8.17
N ASP A 2 -15.57 3.75 9.00
CA ASP A 2 -14.58 4.80 8.73
C ASP A 2 -13.12 4.30 8.69
N ILE A 3 -12.79 3.31 9.54
CA ILE A 3 -11.46 2.71 9.59
C ILE A 3 -11.06 2.05 8.26
N LEU A 4 -12.00 1.39 7.57
CA LEU A 4 -11.72 0.74 6.28
C LEU A 4 -11.38 1.76 5.19
N LEU A 5 -12.11 2.89 5.17
CA LEU A 5 -11.86 3.99 4.25
C LEU A 5 -10.50 4.65 4.51
N ILE A 6 -10.16 4.86 5.79
CA ILE A 6 -8.86 5.39 6.21
C ILE A 6 -7.73 4.48 5.74
N PHE A 7 -7.83 3.17 5.98
CA PHE A 7 -6.81 2.22 5.51
C PHE A 7 -6.71 2.20 3.98
N LEU A 8 -7.84 2.20 3.27
CA LEU A 8 -7.86 2.24 1.81
C LEU A 8 -7.15 3.48 1.26
N LEU A 9 -7.40 4.65 1.85
CA LEU A 9 -6.73 5.90 1.50
C LEU A 9 -5.23 5.81 1.74
N ILE A 10 -4.80 5.39 2.93
CA ILE A 10 -3.37 5.26 3.27
C ILE A 10 -2.66 4.30 2.29
N PHE A 11 -3.27 3.15 1.98
CA PHE A 11 -2.69 2.19 1.05
C PHE A 11 -2.72 2.65 -0.41
N SER A 12 -3.66 3.52 -0.79
CA SER A 12 -3.68 4.14 -2.11
C SER A 12 -2.51 5.09 -2.34
N PHE A 13 -1.95 5.69 -1.28
CA PHE A 13 -0.75 6.54 -1.37
C PHE A 13 0.56 5.74 -1.43
N THR A 14 0.56 4.46 -1.08
CA THR A 14 1.77 3.63 -1.06
C THR A 14 2.44 3.46 -2.43
N PRO A 15 1.72 3.17 -3.54
CA PRO A 15 2.35 3.11 -4.85
C PRO A 15 2.91 4.47 -5.28
N PHE A 16 2.31 5.59 -4.87
CA PHE A 16 2.85 6.93 -5.15
C PHE A 16 4.20 7.16 -4.46
N LEU A 17 4.33 6.72 -3.20
CA LEU A 17 5.60 6.76 -2.46
C LEU A 17 6.66 5.84 -3.09
N LEU A 18 6.30 4.61 -3.47
CA LEU A 18 7.21 3.68 -4.15
C LEU A 18 7.65 4.18 -5.52
N TRP A 19 6.82 4.99 -6.20
CA TRP A 19 7.12 5.56 -7.51
C TRP A 19 8.16 6.68 -7.46
N GLY A 20 8.17 7.45 -6.37
CA GLY A 20 9.19 8.47 -6.10
C GLY A 20 10.59 7.88 -5.92
N ASP A 21 10.67 6.60 -5.56
CA ASP A 21 11.91 5.86 -5.37
C ASP A 21 12.24 4.94 -6.56
N LYS A 22 13.36 4.20 -6.48
CA LYS A 22 13.78 3.23 -7.53
C LYS A 22 12.83 2.02 -7.70
N TRP A 23 11.74 1.94 -6.93
CA TRP A 23 10.86 0.77 -6.82
C TRP A 23 9.60 0.84 -7.71
N LYS A 24 9.71 1.48 -8.89
CA LYS A 24 8.60 1.64 -9.86
C LYS A 24 7.91 0.34 -10.28
N LYS A 25 8.65 -0.77 -10.37
CA LYS A 25 8.07 -2.08 -10.73
C LYS A 25 7.09 -2.58 -9.67
N THR A 26 7.44 -2.42 -8.40
CA THR A 26 6.58 -2.81 -7.27
C THR A 26 5.36 -1.89 -7.16
N ALA A 27 5.55 -0.59 -7.43
CA ALA A 27 4.43 0.36 -7.50
C ALA A 27 3.42 -0.04 -8.58
N LEU A 28 3.90 -0.39 -9.78
CA LEU A 28 3.04 -0.82 -10.90
C LEU A 28 2.25 -2.09 -10.58
N LEU A 29 2.85 -3.05 -9.88
CA LEU A 29 2.18 -4.29 -9.49
C LEU A 29 1.12 -4.05 -8.41
N GLN A 30 1.27 -3.00 -7.59
CA GLN A 30 0.33 -2.66 -6.52
C GLN A 30 -0.92 -1.92 -7.02
N ILE A 31 -0.83 -1.17 -8.13
CA ILE A 31 -1.96 -0.44 -8.73
C ILE A 31 -3.22 -1.32 -8.93
N PRO A 32 -3.16 -2.51 -9.56
CA PRO A 32 -4.35 -3.35 -9.74
C PRO A 32 -4.96 -3.82 -8.41
N PHE A 33 -4.17 -4.02 -7.35
CA PHE A 33 -4.69 -4.37 -6.03
C PHE A 33 -5.40 -3.20 -5.35
N VAL A 34 -4.87 -1.98 -5.50
CA VAL A 34 -5.52 -0.75 -4.99
C VAL A 34 -6.85 -0.55 -5.70
N ILE A 35 -6.89 -0.69 -7.03
CA ILE A 35 -8.14 -0.60 -7.81
C ILE A 35 -9.14 -1.67 -7.36
N GLY A 36 -8.70 -2.92 -7.19
CA GLY A 36 -9.55 -4.02 -6.70
C GLY A 36 -10.12 -3.75 -5.31
N ALA A 37 -9.32 -3.19 -4.40
CA ALA A 37 -9.79 -2.84 -3.06
C ALA A 37 -10.79 -1.67 -3.08
N TRP A 38 -10.60 -0.68 -3.95
CA TRP A 38 -11.58 0.39 -4.17
C TRP A 38 -12.90 -0.16 -4.71
N PHE A 39 -12.85 -1.10 -5.65
CA PHE A 39 -14.04 -1.74 -6.18
C PHE A 39 -14.82 -2.52 -5.12
N THR A 40 -14.12 -3.34 -4.32
CA THR A 40 -14.70 -4.03 -3.16
C THR A 40 -15.34 -3.05 -2.18
N PHE A 41 -14.67 -1.94 -1.89
CA PHE A 41 -15.15 -0.94 -0.96
C PHE A 41 -16.42 -0.23 -1.46
N VAL A 42 -16.44 0.21 -2.71
CA VAL A 42 -17.62 0.84 -3.33
C VAL A 42 -18.81 -0.13 -3.32
N LYS A 43 -18.58 -1.39 -3.68
CA LYS A 43 -19.63 -2.41 -3.65
C LYS A 43 -20.19 -2.64 -2.25
N HIS A 44 -19.30 -2.74 -1.26
CA HIS A 44 -19.68 -2.85 0.15
C HIS A 44 -20.55 -1.67 0.62
N MET A 45 -20.25 -0.45 0.16
CA MET A 45 -21.03 0.75 0.50
C MET A 45 -22.39 0.83 -0.19
N MET A 46 -22.47 0.45 -1.46
CA MET A 46 -23.70 0.64 -2.25
C MET A 46 -24.73 -0.47 -2.04
N VAL A 47 -24.28 -1.72 -1.92
CA VAL A 47 -25.18 -2.90 -1.94
C VAL A 47 -25.00 -3.78 -0.71
N GLY A 48 -23.89 -3.63 0.02
CA GLY A 48 -23.48 -4.57 1.06
C GLY A 48 -22.84 -5.84 0.45
N ILE A 49 -22.01 -6.52 1.23
CA ILE A 49 -21.38 -7.78 0.80
C ILE A 49 -22.25 -8.94 1.29
N ALA A 50 -22.85 -9.67 0.36
CA ALA A 50 -23.59 -10.88 0.66
C ALA A 50 -22.62 -12.05 1.02
N PRO A 51 -23.06 -13.07 1.78
CA PRO A 51 -22.18 -14.15 2.27
C PRO A 51 -21.46 -14.94 1.16
N ASN A 52 -22.11 -15.07 0.01
CA ASN A 52 -21.61 -15.64 -1.24
C ASN A 52 -20.54 -14.80 -1.95
N GLU A 53 -20.34 -13.54 -1.53
CA GLU A 53 -19.32 -12.64 -2.06
C GLU A 53 -18.18 -12.34 -1.10
N SER A 54 -18.04 -13.18 -0.07
CA SER A 54 -16.96 -13.10 0.92
C SER A 54 -15.55 -13.08 0.30
N TYR A 55 -15.39 -13.61 -0.91
CA TYR A 55 -14.13 -13.57 -1.67
C TYR A 55 -13.64 -12.14 -1.97
N LEU A 56 -14.54 -11.15 -1.99
CA LEU A 56 -14.14 -9.74 -2.20
C LEU A 56 -13.29 -9.20 -1.06
N TRP A 57 -13.47 -9.72 0.16
CA TRP A 57 -12.61 -9.39 1.30
C TRP A 57 -11.18 -9.86 1.09
N ILE A 58 -10.96 -10.91 0.30
CA ILE A 58 -9.61 -11.39 -0.04
C ILE A 58 -8.86 -10.30 -0.81
N PHE A 59 -9.52 -9.58 -1.73
CA PHE A 59 -8.90 -8.45 -2.44
C PHE A 59 -8.55 -7.31 -1.50
N PHE A 60 -9.41 -7.02 -0.52
CA PHE A 60 -9.15 -5.98 0.47
C PHE A 60 -7.97 -6.35 1.39
N ILE A 61 -7.94 -7.58 1.90
CA ILE A 61 -6.85 -8.09 2.73
C ILE A 61 -5.55 -8.19 1.92
N ALA A 62 -5.61 -8.65 0.67
CA ALA A 62 -4.45 -8.70 -0.22
C ALA A 62 -3.86 -7.30 -0.43
N ASN A 63 -4.70 -6.28 -0.65
CA ASN A 63 -4.25 -4.89 -0.74
C ASN A 63 -3.60 -4.41 0.56
N LEU A 64 -4.13 -4.81 1.72
CA LEU A 64 -3.58 -4.47 3.04
C LEU A 64 -2.20 -5.10 3.27
N ILE A 65 -2.03 -6.38 2.91
CA ILE A 65 -0.75 -7.11 2.98
C ILE A 65 0.26 -6.46 2.03
N TYR A 66 -0.14 -6.21 0.79
CA TYR A 66 0.75 -5.61 -0.21
C TYR A 66 1.20 -4.20 0.20
N GLY A 67 0.27 -3.43 0.75
CA GLY A 67 0.55 -2.13 1.34
C GLY A 67 1.55 -2.19 2.50
N HIS A 68 1.45 -3.20 3.38
CA HIS A 68 2.43 -3.41 4.45
C HIS A 68 3.82 -3.79 3.93
N ILE A 69 3.90 -4.63 2.88
CA ILE A 69 5.17 -4.99 2.25
C ILE A 69 5.83 -3.75 1.65
N ALA A 70 5.05 -2.98 0.88
CA ALA A 70 5.50 -1.74 0.27
C ALA A 70 5.96 -0.71 1.32
N PHE A 71 5.20 -0.56 2.40
CA PHE A 71 5.57 0.31 3.53
C PHE A 71 6.88 -0.13 4.20
N THR A 72 7.05 -1.44 4.41
CA THR A 72 8.29 -2.00 4.99
C THR A 72 9.50 -1.75 4.09
N ILE A 73 9.34 -1.88 2.77
CA ILE A 73 10.40 -1.58 1.79
C ILE A 73 10.80 -0.10 1.88
N ILE A 74 9.83 0.81 1.88
CA ILE A 74 10.08 2.25 2.02
C ILE A 74 10.81 2.56 3.33
N LEU A 75 10.39 1.96 4.44
CA LEU A 75 11.04 2.13 5.75
C LEU A 75 12.49 1.63 5.76
N LEU A 76 12.76 0.50 5.11
CA LEU A 76 14.11 -0.04 4.96
C LEU A 76 14.98 0.85 4.06
N GLU A 77 14.43 1.37 2.96
CA GLU A 77 15.14 2.29 2.05
C GLU A 77 15.47 3.62 2.75
N LEU A 78 14.51 4.20 3.48
CA LEU A 78 14.71 5.39 4.33
C LEU A 78 15.83 5.17 5.36
N ARG A 79 15.82 4.01 6.04
CA ARG A 79 16.87 3.65 7.01
C ARG A 79 18.24 3.53 6.34
N LYS A 80 18.30 2.98 5.13
CA LYS A 80 19.54 2.85 4.35
C LYS A 80 20.06 4.22 3.91
N SER A 81 19.19 5.09 3.42
CA SER A 81 19.51 6.47 3.05
C SER A 81 20.08 7.27 4.24
N MET A 82 19.48 7.15 5.42
CA MET A 82 20.00 7.80 6.64
C MET A 82 21.38 7.28 7.06
N LYS A 83 21.61 5.96 7.00
CA LYS A 83 22.93 5.38 7.30
C LYS A 83 24.01 5.85 6.33
N ILE A 84 23.69 5.99 5.05
CA ILE A 84 24.62 6.52 4.03
C ILE A 84 24.96 7.97 4.34
N ARG A 85 23.96 8.79 4.68
CA ARG A 85 24.15 10.21 5.04
C ARG A 85 25.00 10.38 6.30
N GLN A 86 24.81 9.54 7.32
CA GLN A 86 25.63 9.57 8.54
C GLN A 86 27.10 9.23 8.28
N ARG A 87 27.40 8.25 7.43
CA ARG A 87 28.79 7.93 7.06
C ARG A 87 29.48 9.08 6.34
N PHE A 88 28.75 9.80 5.47
CA PHE A 88 29.30 10.95 4.75
C PHE A 88 29.64 12.13 5.69
N ILE A 89 28.86 12.33 6.76
CA ILE A 89 29.12 13.42 7.73
C ILE A 89 30.30 13.09 8.66
N GLN A 90 30.58 11.81 8.93
CA GLN A 90 31.73 11.39 9.76
C GLN A 90 33.07 11.37 9.01
N GLN A 91 33.08 11.54 7.69
CA GLN A 91 34.31 11.52 6.88
C GLN A 91 34.83 12.92 6.48
N ASN A 92 34.11 13.98 6.84
CA ASN A 92 34.57 15.38 6.75
C ASN A 92 34.97 15.88 8.14
#